data_AF-A0ABD5S8W1-F1
#
_entry.id   AF-A0ABD5S8W1-F1
#
_cell.length_a   1.000
_cell.length_b   1.000
_cell.length_c   1.000
_cell.angle_alpha   90.00
_cell.angle_beta   90.00
_cell.angle_gamma   90.00
#
_symmetry.space_group_name_H-M   'P 1'
#
loop_
_entity.id
_entity.type
_entity.pdbx_description
1 polymer ?
#
loop_
_entity_poly.entity_id
_entity_poly.type
_entity_poly.pdbx_seq_one_letter_code
_entity_poly.pdbx_strand_id
1 'polypeptide(L)'
;MFGGGGMNPRKMKQMMKQMGIDVEELDAERVVIETAEADLVFEGPQVTKMDAQGQETYQIVGSPEAVENAGAGGTAGAVEGGDA
;
A
#
# COMPACT_ATOMS: atom_id res chain seq x y z
N MET A 1 21.94 -31.48 4.96
CA MET A 1 20.90 -31.41 6.00
C MET A 1 20.41 -29.95 6.05
N PHE A 2 19.56 -29.55 5.09
CA PHE A 2 18.95 -28.22 5.10
C PHE A 2 17.69 -28.31 5.96
N GLY A 3 17.78 -27.79 7.17
CA GLY A 3 16.74 -27.88 8.20
C GLY A 3 15.47 -27.16 7.78
N GLY A 4 14.52 -27.93 7.23
CA GLY A 4 13.13 -27.55 7.03
C GLY A 4 12.41 -27.41 8.38
N GLY A 5 12.63 -26.27 9.03
CA GLY A 5 11.86 -25.83 10.19
C GLY A 5 11.48 -24.38 9.98
N GLY A 6 10.45 -24.14 9.16
CA GLY A 6 9.87 -22.81 8.97
C GLY A 6 9.57 -22.20 10.34
N MET A 7 10.19 -21.06 10.61
CA MET A 7 10.07 -20.40 11.91
C MET A 7 8.60 -20.10 12.19
N ASN A 8 8.10 -20.47 13.38
CA ASN A 8 6.69 -20.33 13.71
C ASN A 8 6.24 -18.86 13.55
N PRO A 9 5.22 -18.54 12.73
CA PRO A 9 4.88 -17.17 12.35
C PRO A 9 4.52 -16.27 13.55
N ARG A 10 4.00 -16.86 14.64
CA ARG A 10 3.75 -16.15 15.90
C ARG A 10 5.03 -15.64 16.56
N LYS A 11 6.12 -16.42 16.48
CA LYS A 11 7.42 -16.04 17.04
C LYS A 11 8.08 -14.93 16.20
N MET A 12 7.88 -14.95 14.88
CA MET A 12 8.34 -13.88 13.99
C MET A 12 7.63 -12.56 14.26
N LYS A 13 6.30 -12.56 14.38
CA LYS A 13 5.53 -11.36 14.75
C LYS A 13 6.00 -10.78 16.09
N GLN A 14 6.26 -11.64 17.09
CA GLN A 14 6.76 -11.20 18.39
C GLN A 14 8.17 -10.59 18.30
N MET A 15 9.08 -11.18 17.51
CA MET A 15 10.40 -10.61 17.26
C MET A 15 10.34 -9.26 16.53
N MET A 16 9.52 -9.15 15.48
CA MET A 16 9.34 -7.90 14.73
C MET A 16 8.87 -6.78 15.65
N LYS A 17 7.88 -7.06 16.51
CA LYS A 17 7.41 -6.10 17.52
C LYS A 17 8.50 -5.68 18.51
N GLN A 18 9.36 -6.62 18.93
CA GLN A 18 10.51 -6.29 19.80
C GLN A 18 11.56 -5.41 19.10
N MET A 19 11.66 -5.49 17.79
CA MET A 19 12.52 -4.63 16.98
C MET A 19 11.87 -3.28 16.64
N GLY A 20 10.67 -2.99 17.16
CA GLY A 20 9.92 -1.77 16.86
C GLY A 20 9.35 -1.78 15.44
N ILE A 21 9.05 -2.97 14.91
CA ILE A 21 8.37 -3.14 13.63
C ILE A 21 6.94 -3.60 13.90
N ASP A 22 5.97 -2.80 13.51
CA ASP A 22 4.55 -3.12 13.58
C ASP A 22 4.04 -3.55 12.20
N VAL A 23 3.26 -4.63 12.18
CA VAL A 23 2.69 -5.19 10.94
C VAL A 23 1.18 -5.31 11.11
N GLU A 24 0.44 -4.73 10.18
CA GLU A 24 -1.01 -4.64 10.20
C GLU A 24 -1.59 -5.05 8.83
N GLU A 25 -2.66 -5.83 8.84
CA GLU A 25 -3.47 -6.09 7.64
C GLU A 25 -4.53 -5.00 7.54
N LEU A 26 -4.60 -4.32 6.39
CA LEU A 26 -5.56 -3.27 6.13
C LEU A 26 -6.73 -3.84 5.31
N ASP A 27 -7.94 -3.58 5.78
CA ASP A 27 -9.18 -3.90 5.06
C ASP A 27 -9.46 -2.80 4.04
N ALA A 28 -8.78 -2.88 2.89
CA ALA A 28 -8.88 -1.89 1.83
C ALA A 28 -9.92 -2.30 0.79
N GLU A 29 -10.96 -1.48 0.63
CA GLU A 29 -11.96 -1.69 -0.43
C GLU A 29 -11.39 -1.43 -1.82
N ARG A 30 -10.47 -0.46 -1.95
CA ARG A 30 -9.90 -0.04 -3.23
C ARG A 30 -8.51 0.56 -3.04
N VAL A 31 -7.59 0.26 -3.96
CA VAL A 31 -6.28 0.94 -4.08
C VAL A 31 -6.13 1.49 -5.49
N VAL A 32 -5.73 2.75 -5.58
CA VAL A 32 -5.40 3.41 -6.85
C VAL A 32 -3.93 3.79 -6.81
N ILE A 33 -3.15 3.31 -7.78
CA ILE A 33 -1.77 3.74 -8.00
C ILE A 33 -1.79 4.64 -9.23
N GLU A 34 -1.67 5.95 -9.01
CA GLU A 34 -1.52 6.92 -10.10
C GLU A 34 -0.13 6.81 -10.71
N THR A 35 -0.06 6.73 -12.04
CA THR A 35 1.21 6.75 -12.78
C THR A 35 1.15 7.73 -13.93
N ALA A 36 2.27 7.97 -14.61
CA ALA A 36 2.32 8.91 -15.73
C ALA A 36 1.57 8.42 -16.99
N GLU A 37 1.34 7.12 -17.12
CA GLU A 37 0.75 6.52 -18.33
C GLU A 37 -0.72 6.12 -18.13
N ALA A 38 -1.02 5.52 -16.98
CA ALA A 38 -2.36 5.09 -16.59
C ALA A 38 -2.42 4.87 -15.08
N ASP A 39 -3.61 4.87 -14.52
CA ASP A 39 -3.83 4.51 -13.13
C ASP A 39 -4.10 3.02 -13.01
N LEU A 40 -3.50 2.38 -12.01
CA LEU A 40 -3.75 0.98 -11.67
C LEU A 40 -4.76 0.91 -10.54
N VAL A 41 -5.94 0.35 -10.84
CA VAL A 41 -7.05 0.23 -9.88
C VAL A 41 -7.16 -1.21 -9.42
N PHE A 42 -6.98 -1.43 -8.11
CA PHE A 42 -7.23 -2.70 -7.45
C PHE A 42 -8.55 -2.63 -6.69
N GLU A 43 -9.49 -3.51 -7.00
CA GLU A 43 -10.75 -3.68 -6.27
C GLU A 43 -10.60 -4.82 -5.23
N GLY A 44 -10.85 -4.52 -3.95
CA GLY A 44 -10.66 -5.44 -2.83
C GLY A 44 -9.26 -6.08 -2.70
N PRO A 45 -8.15 -5.33 -2.80
CA PRO A 45 -6.82 -5.90 -2.65
C PRO A 45 -6.53 -6.34 -1.22
N GLN A 46 -5.64 -7.34 -1.08
CA GLN A 46 -5.03 -7.61 0.21
C GLN A 46 -3.89 -6.62 0.45
N VAL A 47 -4.00 -5.80 1.49
CA VAL A 47 -3.00 -4.79 1.84
C VAL A 47 -2.39 -5.10 3.20
N THR A 48 -1.06 -5.12 3.27
CA THR A 48 -0.32 -5.22 4.53
C THR A 48 0.56 -3.99 4.70
N LYS A 49 0.40 -3.29 5.83
CA LYS A 49 1.25 -2.18 6.25
C LYS A 49 2.34 -2.71 7.20
N MET A 50 3.57 -2.28 6.98
CA MET A 50 4.69 -2.46 7.89
C MET A 50 5.22 -1.08 8.29
N ASP A 51 5.25 -0.77 9.58
CA ASP A 51 5.92 0.40 10.13
C ASP A 51 7.22 -0.04 10.80
N ALA A 52 8.35 0.45 10.31
CA ALA A 52 9.64 0.27 10.94
C ALA A 52 10.21 1.64 11.33
N GLN A 53 10.17 1.97 12.62
CA GLN A 53 10.74 3.22 13.15
C GLN A 53 10.18 4.48 12.46
N GLY A 54 8.90 4.49 12.12
CA GLY A 54 8.23 5.59 11.43
C GLY A 54 8.39 5.58 9.91
N GLN A 55 9.03 4.55 9.34
CA GLN A 55 9.04 4.31 7.90
C GLN A 55 7.98 3.27 7.55
N GLU A 56 6.95 3.72 6.84
CA GLU A 56 5.84 2.87 6.43
C GLU A 56 6.11 2.24 5.05
N THR A 57 5.89 0.93 4.95
CA THR A 57 5.93 0.18 3.70
C THR A 57 4.61 -0.56 3.53
N TYR A 58 4.04 -0.52 2.32
CA TYR A 58 2.78 -1.17 2.00
C TYR A 58 3.02 -2.29 0.97
N GLN A 59 2.54 -3.49 1.26
CA GLN A 59 2.48 -4.60 0.32
C GLN A 59 1.05 -4.76 -0.15
N ILE A 60 0.85 -4.64 -1.47
CA ILE A 60 -0.45 -4.78 -2.11
C ILE A 60 -0.40 -6.05 -2.95
N VAL A 61 -1.36 -6.95 -2.72
CA VAL A 61 -1.54 -8.19 -3.50
C VAL A 61 -2.94 -8.17 -4.10
N GLY A 62 -3.01 -8.24 -5.43
CA GLY A 62 -4.26 -8.24 -6.17
C GLY A 62 -4.01 -8.14 -7.68
N SER A 63 -5.10 -8.11 -8.44
CA SER A 63 -5.07 -7.91 -9.90
C SER A 63 -5.59 -6.52 -10.23
N PRO A 64 -4.76 -5.62 -10.78
CA PRO A 64 -5.21 -4.29 -11.14
C PRO A 64 -5.82 -4.24 -12.54
N GLU A 65 -6.72 -3.28 -12.74
CA GLU A 65 -7.14 -2.80 -14.06
C GLU A 65 -6.46 -1.47 -14.36
N ALA A 66 -5.95 -1.30 -15.59
CA ALA A 66 -5.35 -0.05 -16.04
C ALA A 66 -6.43 0.87 -16.64
N VAL A 67 -6.53 2.10 -16.14
CA VAL A 67 -7.49 3.10 -16.62
C VAL A 67 -6.78 4.42 -16.89
N GLU A 68 -7.25 5.20 -17.88
CA GLU A 68 -6.61 6.46 -18.26
C GLU A 68 -6.68 7.53 -17.16
N ASN A 69 -7.70 7.47 -16.31
CA ASN A 69 -7.81 8.29 -15.10
C ASN A 69 -8.79 7.64 -14.11
N ALA A 70 -8.28 7.16 -12.97
CA ALA A 70 -9.06 6.57 -11.90
C ALA A 70 -9.74 7.62 -11.01
N GLY A 71 -9.48 8.91 -11.26
CA GLY A 71 -10.09 10.03 -10.54
C GLY A 71 -9.62 10.16 -9.10
N ALA A 72 -8.38 9.79 -8.78
CA ALA A 72 -7.79 9.98 -7.45
C ALA A 72 -7.46 11.47 -7.13
N GLY A 73 -7.68 12.38 -8.10
CA GLY A 73 -7.63 13.81 -7.91
C GLY A 73 -9.02 14.47 -7.93
N GLY A 74 -9.54 14.80 -6.74
CA GLY A 74 -10.45 15.93 -6.62
C GLY A 74 -9.77 17.18 -7.16
N THR A 75 -10.36 17.77 -8.20
CA THR A 75 -9.94 19.06 -8.74
C THR A 75 -10.06 20.14 -7.67
N ALA A 76 -8.94 20.54 -7.07
CA ALA A 76 -8.67 21.96 -6.86
C ALA A 76 -7.70 22.34 -7.99
N GLY A 77 -8.20 22.65 -9.18
CA GLY A 77 -8.83 23.95 -9.35
C GLY A 77 -7.82 25.08 -9.13
N ALA A 78 -6.58 24.94 -9.59
CA ALA A 78 -5.77 26.11 -9.96
C ALA A 78 -6.38 26.69 -11.24
N VAL A 79 -7.52 27.36 -11.09
CA VAL A 79 -7.98 28.33 -12.07
C VAL A 79 -6.92 29.42 -12.13
N GLU A 80 -6.10 29.39 -13.17
CA GLU A 80 -5.37 30.59 -13.60
C GLU A 80 -6.42 31.59 -14.06
N GLY A 81 -6.85 32.44 -13.13
CA GLY A 81 -7.80 33.51 -13.38
C GLY A 81 -7.46 34.73 -12.55
N GLY A 82 -6.87 35.74 -13.20
CA GLY A 82 -7.08 37.14 -12.80
C GLY A 82 -5.85 38.03 -12.72
N ASP A 83 -5.58 38.72 -13.83
CA ASP A 83 -5.43 40.19 -13.92
C ASP A 83 -4.20 40.90 -13.33
N ALA A 84 -3.27 41.29 -14.21
CA ALA A 84 -2.87 42.68 -14.46
C ALA A 84 -2.04 42.81 -15.76
#